data_AF-A5HHD4-F1
#
_entry.id   AF-A5HHD4-F1
#
_cell.length_a   1.000
_cell.length_b   1.000
_cell.length_c   1.000
_cell.angle_alpha   90.00
_cell.angle_beta   90.00
_cell.angle_gamma   90.00
#
_symmetry.space_group_name_H-M   'P 1'
#
loop_
_entity.id
_entity.type
_entity.pdbx_description
1 polymer ?
#
loop_
_entity_poly.entity_id
_entity_poly.type
_entity_poly.pdbx_seq_one_letter_code
_entity_poly.pdbx_strand_id
1 'polypeptide(L)' 'ARPSQCSCSGTEVRCESRSLASVPAGIPTTTRRLHLHRNQLTKLEPGVFDSLAAL' A
#
# COMPACT_ATOMS: atom_id res chain seq x y z
N ALA A 1 11.69 -0.75 2.99
CA ALA A 1 11.21 0.63 3.19
C ALA A 1 9.88 0.58 3.93
N ARG A 2 9.49 1.65 4.66
CA ARG A 2 8.21 1.74 5.37
C ARG A 2 7.49 3.01 4.92
N PRO A 3 6.24 2.96 4.43
CA PRO A 3 5.51 4.18 4.07
C PRO A 3 5.26 5.02 5.33
N SER A 4 5.60 6.30 5.29
CA SER A 4 5.40 7.23 6.43
C SER A 4 3.92 7.47 6.75
N GLN A 5 3.05 7.34 5.75
CA GLN A 5 1.62 7.59 5.84
C GLN A 5 0.82 6.35 6.28
N CYS A 6 1.48 5.19 6.41
CA CYS A 6 0.83 3.91 6.71
C CYS A 6 1.34 3.30 8.01
N SER A 7 0.48 2.55 8.68
CA SER A 7 0.89 1.67 9.78
C SER A 7 1.34 0.33 9.22
N CYS A 8 2.41 -0.23 9.76
CA CYS A 8 2.93 -1.54 9.34
C CYS A 8 3.05 -2.45 10.56
N SER A 9 2.50 -3.66 10.47
CA SER A 9 2.55 -4.68 11.51
C SER A 9 2.86 -6.04 10.89
N GLY A 10 4.06 -6.56 11.12
CA GLY A 10 4.54 -7.79 10.48
C GLY A 10 4.51 -7.67 8.95
N THR A 11 3.72 -8.53 8.30
CA THR A 11 3.49 -8.52 6.84
C THR A 11 2.21 -7.78 6.43
N GLU A 12 1.58 -7.03 7.33
CA GLU A 12 0.38 -6.24 7.05
C GLU A 12 0.70 -4.74 6.99
N VAL A 13 0.20 -4.08 5.94
CA VAL A 13 0.35 -2.64 5.71
C VAL A 13 -1.03 -1.99 5.65
N ARG A 14 -1.24 -1.03 6.54
CA ARG A 14 -2.51 -0.33 6.76
C ARG A 14 -2.40 1.12 6.34
N CYS A 15 -2.96 1.43 5.18
CA CYS A 15 -2.98 2.74 4.54
C CYS A 15 -4.42 3.28 4.37
N GLU A 16 -5.41 2.69 5.05
CA GLU A 16 -6.80 3.06 4.94
C GLU A 16 -7.11 4.44 5.54
N SER A 17 -8.07 5.17 4.96
CA SER A 17 -8.53 6.48 5.46
C SER A 17 -7.42 7.54 5.55
N ARG A 18 -6.47 7.54 4.61
CA ARG A 18 -5.31 8.45 4.56
C ARG A 18 -5.40 9.50 3.44
N SER A 19 -6.54 9.61 2.76
CA SER A 19 -6.73 10.52 1.63
C SER A 19 -5.70 10.33 0.51
N LEU A 20 -5.23 9.10 0.30
CA LEU A 20 -4.23 8.79 -0.72
C LEU A 20 -4.84 8.91 -2.12
N ALA A 21 -4.17 9.65 -3.01
CA ALA A 21 -4.52 9.74 -4.42
C ALA A 21 -3.81 8.67 -5.28
N SER A 22 -2.78 8.02 -4.73
CA SER A 22 -2.03 6.94 -5.37
C SER A 22 -1.56 5.91 -4.34
N VAL A 23 -1.13 4.73 -4.81
CA VAL A 23 -0.54 3.71 -3.94
C VAL A 23 0.81 4.22 -3.41
N PRO A 24 1.06 4.19 -2.09
CA PRO A 24 2.31 4.67 -1.52
C PRO A 24 3.51 3.87 -2.02
N ALA A 25 4.59 4.56 -2.38
CA ALA A 25 5.87 3.92 -2.61
C ALA A 25 6.45 3.37 -1.29
N GLY A 26 7.30 2.34 -1.41
CA GLY A 26 8.02 1.80 -0.26
C GLY A 26 7.21 0.86 0.62
N ILE A 27 6.12 0.27 0.10
CA ILE A 27 5.48 -0.90 0.71
C ILE A 27 6.49 -2.06 0.70
N PRO A 28 6.74 -2.74 1.84
CA PRO A 28 7.63 -3.89 1.88
C PRO A 28 7.20 -4.98 0.90
N THR A 29 8.15 -5.58 0.18
CA THR A 29 7.90 -6.70 -0.76
C THR A 29 7.38 -7.95 -0.03
N THR A 30 7.60 -8.04 1.28
CA THR A 30 7.10 -9.10 2.17
C THR A 30 5.64 -8.88 2.61
N THR A 31 4.97 -7.83 2.14
CA THR A 31 3.58 -7.53 2.48
C THR A 31 2.66 -8.61 1.93
N ARG A 32 1.83 -9.20 2.81
CA ARG A 32 0.79 -10.19 2.47
C ARG A 32 -0.62 -9.62 2.57
N ARG A 33 -0.78 -8.47 3.22
CA ARG A 33 -2.06 -7.79 3.38
C ARG A 33 -1.86 -6.29 3.25
N LEU A 34 -2.52 -5.68 2.28
CA LEU A 34 -2.43 -4.26 1.99
C LEU A 34 -3.83 -3.63 2.05
N HIS A 35 -4.03 -2.73 3.00
CA HIS A 35 -5.30 -2.01 3.17
C HIS A 35 -5.20 -0.62 2.56
N LEU A 36 -5.90 -0.40 1.44
CA LEU A 36 -5.95 0.88 0.72
C LEU A 36 -7.36 1.47 0.64
N HIS A 37 -8.33 0.87 1.33
CA HIS A 37 -9.73 1.30 1.27
C HIS A 37 -9.94 2.68 1.95
N ARG A 38 -11.06 3.35 1.62
CA ARG A 38 -11.37 4.71 2.11
C ARG A 38 -10.29 5.75 1.76
N ASN A 39 -9.70 5.62 0.58
CA ASN A 39 -8.79 6.60 0.00
C ASN A 39 -9.41 7.24 -1.26
N GLN A 40 -8.67 8.15 -1.90
CA GLN A 40 -9.08 8.89 -3.09
C GLN A 40 -8.44 8.29 -4.36
N LEU A 41 -8.26 6.97 -4.38
CA LEU A 41 -7.69 6.24 -5.49
C LEU A 41 -8.72 6.17 -6.62
N THR A 42 -8.53 6.98 -7.66
CA THR A 42 -9.40 7.00 -8.84
C THR A 42 -8.87 6.11 -9.96
N LYS A 43 -7.57 5.81 -9.95
CA LYS A 43 -6.89 4.95 -10.91
C LYS A 43 -5.76 4.20 -10.21
N LEU A 44 -5.51 2.98 -10.68
CA LEU A 44 -4.33 2.21 -10.33
C LEU A 44 -3.45 2.13 -11.56
N GLU A 45 -2.21 2.60 -11.45
CA GLU A 45 -1.27 2.49 -12.56
C GLU A 45 -0.90 1.02 -12.81
N PRO A 46 -0.74 0.62 -14.08
CA PRO A 46 -0.25 -0.71 -14.41
C PRO A 46 1.06 -1.00 -13.68
N GLY A 47 1.15 -2.19 -13.09
CA GLY A 47 2.36 -2.65 -12.41
C GLY A 47 2.63 -2.03 -11.03
N VAL A 48 1.72 -1.23 -10.48
CA VAL A 48 1.90 -0.60 -9.15
C VAL A 48 2.06 -1.62 -8.00
N PHE A 49 1.66 -2.87 -8.23
CA PHE A 49 1.81 -3.99 -7.28
C PHE A 49 2.84 -5.03 -7.71
N ASP A 50 3.55 -4.87 -8.83
CA ASP A 50 4.46 -5.90 -9.37
C ASP A 50 5.61 -6.23 -8.42
N SER A 51 6.02 -5.25 -7.61
CA SER A 51 7.04 -5.43 -6.56
C SER A 51 6.52 -6.17 -5.33
N LEU A 52 5.20 -6.35 -5.17
CA LEU A 52 4.58 -7.00 -4.02
C LEU A 52 4.37 -8.50 -4.30
N ALA A 53 5.45 -9.22 -4.59
CA ALA A 53 5.41 -10.63 -4.97
C ALA A 53 4.77 -11.57 -3.93
N ALA A 54 4.63 -11.13 -2.68
CA ALA A 54 4.02 -11.89 -1.59
C ALA A 54 2.54 -11.52 -1.31
N LEU A 55 1.97 -10.58 -2.07
CA LEU A 55 0.58 -10.13 -1.97
C LEU A 55 -0.35 -11.03 -2.79
#